data_AF-A0A1W1VS19-F1
#
_entry.id   AF-A0A1W1VS19-F1
#
_cell.length_a   1.000
_cell.length_b   1.000
_cell.length_c   1.000
_cell.angle_alpha   90.00
_cell.angle_beta   90.00
_cell.angle_gamma   90.00
#
_symmetry.space_group_name_H-M   'P 1'
#
loop_
_entity.id
_entity.type
_entity.pdbx_description
1 polymer ?
#
loop_
_entity_poly.entity_id
_entity_poly.type
_entity_poly.pdbx_seq_one_letter_code
_entity_poly.pdbx_strand_id
1 'polypeptide(L)'
;MNIRKLKVLLYLPLAIIILSFIPKIVNLWIDFLWFTEVGYKGVFLKTLLLKSVISIGSFLITFIVISLTLSLRSKNKPKTKVIDNEDVIEIKPSGNKNNYSIIFAISFIVSLLFSLVVSTSLWDQLLLFLNQVPFGLSDPVFNKDLSFYTFNLNFYETIYSFVFYFSF
;
A
#
# COMPACT_ATOMS: atom_id res chain seq x y z
N MET A 1 -26.55 -20.09 -14.96
CA MET A 1 -25.36 -19.48 -15.60
C MET A 1 -24.39 -20.59 -16.01
N ASN A 2 -24.03 -20.70 -17.29
CA ASN A 2 -23.28 -21.85 -17.81
C ASN A 2 -21.83 -21.86 -17.29
N ILE A 3 -21.32 -22.98 -16.76
CA ILE A 3 -20.02 -23.09 -16.05
C ILE A 3 -18.85 -22.59 -16.93
N ARG A 4 -18.96 -22.77 -18.26
CA ARG A 4 -18.00 -22.23 -19.24
C ARG A 4 -17.95 -20.70 -19.25
N LYS A 5 -19.10 -20.02 -19.17
CA LYS A 5 -19.18 -18.55 -19.10
C LYS A 5 -18.57 -18.03 -17.78
N LEU A 6 -18.76 -18.77 -16.69
CA LEU A 6 -18.22 -18.43 -15.36
C LEU A 6 -16.68 -18.53 -15.32
N LYS A 7 -16.11 -19.57 -15.95
CA LYS A 7 -14.66 -19.73 -16.11
C LYS A 7 -14.05 -18.63 -16.98
N VAL A 8 -14.68 -18.28 -18.10
CA VAL A 8 -14.20 -17.18 -18.98
C VAL A 8 -14.22 -15.84 -18.25
N LEU A 9 -15.27 -15.56 -17.47
CA LEU A 9 -15.38 -14.33 -16.66
C LEU A 9 -14.28 -14.22 -15.58
N LEU A 10 -13.73 -15.35 -15.11
CA LEU A 10 -12.63 -15.39 -14.15
C LEU A 10 -11.25 -15.33 -14.81
N TYR A 11 -11.00 -16.15 -15.84
CA TYR A 11 -9.66 -16.29 -16.43
C TYR A 11 -9.27 -15.11 -17.33
N LEU A 12 -10.22 -14.48 -18.00
CA LEU A 12 -9.94 -13.37 -18.90
C LEU A 12 -9.36 -12.14 -18.18
N PRO A 13 -9.95 -11.61 -17.09
CA PRO A 13 -9.34 -10.50 -16.35
C PRO A 13 -8.00 -10.90 -15.72
N LEU A 14 -7.87 -12.15 -15.23
CA LEU A 14 -6.60 -12.65 -14.69
C LEU A 14 -5.49 -12.65 -15.75
N ALA A 15 -5.79 -13.10 -16.97
CA ALA A 15 -4.86 -13.08 -18.08
C ALA A 15 -4.45 -11.64 -18.46
N ILE A 16 -5.41 -10.71 -18.51
CA ILE A 16 -5.13 -9.29 -18.79
C ILE A 16 -4.20 -8.70 -17.72
N ILE A 17 -4.46 -8.99 -16.44
CA ILE A 17 -3.61 -8.55 -15.33
C ILE A 17 -2.19 -9.09 -15.53
N ILE A 18 -2.03 -10.40 -15.79
CA ILE A 18 -0.71 -11.02 -16.01
C ILE A 18 0.02 -10.38 -17.19
N LEU A 19 -0.66 -10.18 -18.32
CA LEU A 19 -0.06 -9.54 -19.50
C LEU A 19 0.39 -8.10 -19.22
N SER A 20 -0.34 -7.36 -18.38
CA SER A 20 0.02 -6.00 -17.98
C SER A 20 1.36 -5.92 -17.23
N PHE A 21 1.83 -7.02 -16.62
CA PHE A 21 3.13 -7.05 -15.93
C PHE A 21 4.31 -7.35 -16.86
N ILE A 22 4.10 -7.91 -18.06
CA ILE A 22 5.19 -8.30 -18.96
C ILE A 22 6.13 -7.12 -19.27
N PRO A 23 5.65 -5.93 -19.68
CA PRO A 23 6.54 -4.80 -19.97
C PRO A 23 7.36 -4.36 -18.75
N LYS A 24 6.77 -4.44 -17.54
CA LYS A 24 7.45 -4.07 -16.29
C LYS A 24 8.61 -5.01 -15.98
N ILE A 25 8.41 -6.31 -16.19
CA ILE A 25 9.44 -7.34 -15.98
C ILE A 25 10.56 -7.18 -17.00
N VAL A 26 10.20 -6.94 -18.28
CA VAL A 26 11.17 -6.71 -19.35
C VAL A 26 12.03 -5.47 -19.05
N ASN A 27 11.41 -4.35 -18.66
CA ASN A 27 12.15 -3.13 -18.30
C ASN A 27 13.07 -3.35 -17.10
N LEU A 28 12.60 -4.04 -16.05
CA LEU A 28 13.42 -4.36 -14.88
C LEU A 28 14.64 -5.21 -15.28
N TRP A 29 14.46 -6.16 -16.19
CA TRP A 29 15.55 -7.00 -16.69
C TRP A 29 16.56 -6.21 -17.52
N ILE A 30 16.08 -5.33 -18.39
CA ILE A 30 16.93 -4.44 -19.20
C ILE A 30 17.74 -3.52 -18.28
N ASP A 31 17.10 -2.90 -17.29
CA ASP A 31 17.76 -2.05 -16.31
C ASP A 31 18.83 -2.85 -15.55
N PHE A 32 18.51 -4.06 -15.09
CA PHE A 32 19.47 -4.92 -14.39
C PHE A 32 20.73 -5.21 -15.23
N LEU A 33 20.56 -5.54 -16.51
CA LEU A 33 21.66 -5.75 -17.43
C LEU A 33 22.47 -4.46 -17.61
N TRP A 34 21.80 -3.34 -17.89
CA TRP A 34 22.45 -2.05 -18.09
C TRP A 34 23.29 -1.64 -16.87
N PHE A 35 22.71 -1.68 -15.67
CA PHE A 35 23.42 -1.36 -14.42
C PHE A 35 24.61 -2.30 -14.16
N THR A 36 24.53 -3.54 -14.63
CA THR A 36 25.65 -4.48 -14.54
C THR A 36 26.78 -4.10 -15.49
N GLU A 37 26.46 -3.77 -16.74
CA GLU A 37 27.43 -3.35 -17.76
C GLU A 37 28.17 -2.05 -17.37
N VAL A 38 27.46 -1.08 -16.79
CA VAL A 38 28.08 0.19 -16.36
C VAL A 38 28.77 0.10 -14.98
N GLY A 39 28.83 -1.08 -14.36
CA GLY A 39 29.49 -1.29 -13.06
C GLY A 39 28.70 -0.78 -11.84
N TYR A 40 27.45 -0.33 -12.01
CA TYR A 40 26.59 0.20 -10.96
C TYR A 40 25.56 -0.82 -10.42
N LYS A 41 25.80 -2.12 -10.57
CA LYS A 41 24.92 -3.20 -10.07
C LYS A 41 24.50 -3.01 -8.61
N GLY A 42 25.40 -2.50 -7.76
CA GLY A 42 25.10 -2.23 -6.36
C GLY A 42 24.02 -1.17 -6.16
N VAL A 43 23.97 -0.14 -7.01
CA VAL A 43 22.95 0.93 -6.96
C VAL A 43 21.57 0.36 -7.34
N PHE A 44 21.51 -0.47 -8.37
CA PHE A 44 20.28 -1.16 -8.77
C PHE A 44 19.73 -2.03 -7.65
N LEU A 45 20.58 -2.89 -7.05
CA LEU A 45 20.16 -3.78 -5.97
C LEU A 45 19.72 -2.99 -4.73
N LYS A 46 20.43 -1.93 -4.34
CA LYS A 46 20.01 -1.04 -3.24
C LYS A 46 18.64 -0.43 -3.51
N THR A 47 18.43 0.07 -4.73
CA THR A 47 17.15 0.69 -5.12
C THR A 47 16.01 -0.32 -5.12
N LEU A 48 16.24 -1.52 -5.68
CA LEU A 48 15.27 -2.60 -5.73
C LEU A 48 14.91 -3.11 -4.33
N LEU A 49 15.90 -3.27 -3.46
CA LEU A 49 15.71 -3.67 -2.07
C LEU A 49 14.86 -2.64 -1.33
N LEU A 50 15.18 -1.34 -1.45
CA LEU A 50 14.46 -0.30 -0.73
C LEU A 50 13.00 -0.20 -1.18
N LYS A 51 12.75 -0.22 -2.51
CA LYS A 51 11.40 -0.29 -3.07
C LYS A 51 10.64 -1.51 -2.55
N SER A 52 11.29 -2.67 -2.52
CA SER A 52 10.67 -3.92 -2.05
C SER A 52 10.33 -3.86 -0.55
N VAL A 53 11.24 -3.34 0.29
CA VAL A 53 11.02 -3.20 1.74
C VAL A 53 9.87 -2.24 2.03
N ILE A 54 9.83 -1.07 1.37
CA ILE A 54 8.75 -0.09 1.55
C ILE A 54 7.41 -0.66 1.09
N SER A 55 7.39 -1.33 -0.06
CA SER A 55 6.18 -2.00 -0.56
C SER A 55 5.69 -3.06 0.43
N ILE A 56 6.52 -4.04 0.78
CA ILE A 56 6.13 -5.12 1.70
C ILE A 56 5.74 -4.56 3.07
N GLY A 57 6.48 -3.60 3.61
CA GLY A 57 6.20 -2.97 4.89
C GLY A 57 4.84 -2.25 4.89
N SER A 58 4.60 -1.38 3.90
CA SER A 58 3.33 -0.64 3.79
C SER A 58 2.13 -1.57 3.52
N PHE A 59 2.31 -2.61 2.71
CA PHE A 59 1.32 -3.66 2.50
C PHE A 59 0.94 -4.35 3.81
N LEU A 60 1.93 -4.84 4.56
CA LEU A 60 1.68 -5.58 5.81
C LEU A 60 0.99 -4.69 6.85
N ILE A 61 1.48 -3.47 7.05
CA ILE A 61 0.91 -2.52 8.01
C ILE A 61 -0.55 -2.25 7.67
N THR A 62 -0.84 -1.85 6.44
CA THR A 62 -2.22 -1.53 6.04
C THR A 62 -3.12 -2.75 6.04
N PHE A 63 -2.62 -3.91 5.62
CA PHE A 63 -3.39 -5.14 5.58
C PHE A 63 -3.80 -5.56 6.99
N ILE A 64 -2.88 -5.50 7.95
CA ILE A 64 -3.16 -5.78 9.36
C ILE A 64 -4.20 -4.79 9.90
N VAL A 65 -4.01 -3.49 9.69
CA VAL A 65 -4.93 -2.45 10.19
C VAL A 65 -6.34 -2.63 9.63
N ILE A 66 -6.49 -2.80 8.31
CA ILE A 66 -7.78 -2.93 7.65
C ILE A 66 -8.46 -4.24 8.03
N SER A 67 -7.73 -5.36 7.97
CA SER A 67 -8.29 -6.68 8.28
C SER A 67 -8.73 -6.77 9.74
N LEU A 68 -7.94 -6.22 10.68
CA LEU A 68 -8.29 -6.17 12.09
C LEU A 68 -9.55 -5.31 12.32
N THR A 69 -9.58 -4.10 11.75
CA THR A 69 -10.72 -3.17 11.90
C THR A 69 -12.02 -3.76 11.36
N LEU A 70 -11.98 -4.33 10.15
CA LEU A 70 -13.16 -4.96 9.54
C LEU A 70 -13.59 -6.23 10.27
N SER A 71 -12.63 -7.04 10.74
CA SER A 71 -12.91 -8.25 11.52
C SER A 71 -13.58 -7.93 12.86
N LEU A 72 -13.08 -6.92 13.59
CA LEU A 72 -13.67 -6.45 14.84
C LEU A 72 -15.09 -5.91 14.62
N ARG A 73 -15.29 -5.10 13.58
CA ARG A 73 -16.63 -4.58 13.23
C ARG A 73 -17.59 -5.69 12.82
N SER A 74 -17.13 -6.72 12.11
CA SER A 74 -17.99 -7.84 11.72
C SER A 74 -18.40 -8.71 12.90
N LYS A 75 -17.62 -8.75 13.99
CA LYS A 75 -17.98 -9.45 15.24
C LYS A 75 -19.02 -8.67 16.04
N ASN A 76 -18.94 -7.34 16.06
CA ASN A 76 -19.77 -6.48 16.92
C ASN A 76 -21.04 -5.93 16.24
N LYS A 77 -21.67 -6.70 15.32
CA LYS A 77 -22.89 -6.24 14.63
C LYS A 77 -24.05 -6.09 15.64
N PRO A 78 -24.66 -4.89 15.78
CA PRO A 78 -25.78 -4.71 16.69
C PRO A 78 -26.95 -5.58 16.25
N LYS A 79 -27.63 -6.20 17.22
CA LYS A 79 -28.88 -6.90 16.97
C LYS A 79 -29.92 -5.88 16.53
N THR A 80 -30.48 -6.05 15.34
CA THR A 80 -31.60 -5.24 14.86
C THR A 80 -32.87 -5.66 15.59
N LYS A 81 -33.46 -4.74 16.34
CA LYS A 81 -34.80 -4.91 16.91
C LYS A 81 -35.80 -4.34 15.93
N VAL A 82 -36.81 -5.13 15.56
CA VAL A 82 -37.93 -4.67 14.74
C VAL A 82 -39.18 -4.76 15.60
N ILE A 83 -39.97 -3.69 15.62
CA ILE A 83 -41.24 -3.65 16.34
C ILE A 83 -42.32 -4.07 15.35
N ASP A 84 -43.06 -5.13 15.67
CA ASP A 84 -44.19 -5.62 14.88
C ASP A 84 -45.36 -5.85 15.83
N ASN A 85 -46.49 -5.17 15.60
CA ASN A 85 -47.71 -5.27 16.40
C ASN A 85 -47.51 -5.23 17.93
N GLU A 86 -46.82 -4.18 18.43
CA GLU A 86 -46.48 -3.95 19.86
C GLU A 86 -45.48 -4.93 20.49
N ASP A 87 -45.14 -6.02 19.80
CA ASP A 87 -44.10 -6.94 20.20
C ASP A 87 -42.72 -6.50 19.68
N VAL A 88 -41.74 -6.47 20.58
CA VAL A 88 -40.34 -6.21 20.22
C VAL A 88 -39.69 -7.52 19.81
N ILE A 89 -39.64 -7.78 18.50
CA ILE A 89 -38.96 -8.95 17.96
C ILE A 89 -37.47 -8.63 17.82
N GLU A 90 -36.64 -9.30 18.64
CA GLU A 90 -35.19 -9.31 18.41
C GLU A 90 -34.88 -10.17 17.18
N ILE A 91 -34.76 -9.53 16.02
CA ILE A 91 -34.25 -10.21 14.82
C ILE A 91 -32.75 -10.40 15.02
N LYS A 92 -32.36 -11.60 15.45
CA LYS A 92 -30.96 -12.03 15.31
C LYS A 92 -30.62 -11.91 13.83
N PRO A 93 -29.56 -11.18 13.43
CA PRO A 93 -29.20 -11.04 12.03
C PRO A 93 -29.07 -12.43 11.43
N SER A 94 -29.98 -12.76 10.52
CA SER A 94 -30.10 -14.09 9.95
C SER A 94 -28.78 -14.47 9.27
N GLY A 95 -28.13 -15.50 9.81
CA GLY A 95 -27.34 -16.47 9.06
C GLY A 95 -26.25 -15.98 8.12
N ASN A 96 -25.76 -14.74 8.21
CA ASN A 96 -24.64 -14.33 7.37
C ASN A 96 -23.37 -14.87 8.03
N LYS A 97 -22.96 -16.09 7.64
CA LYS A 97 -21.62 -16.64 7.94
C LYS A 97 -20.65 -15.48 7.79
N ASN A 98 -19.86 -15.17 8.83
CA ASN A 98 -18.86 -14.12 8.71
C ASN A 98 -17.96 -14.49 7.52
N ASN A 99 -18.15 -13.80 6.40
CA ASN A 99 -17.40 -14.04 5.18
C ASN A 99 -16.02 -13.40 5.36
N TYR A 100 -15.24 -13.94 6.29
CA TYR A 100 -13.86 -13.54 6.53
C TYR A 100 -13.05 -13.59 5.23
N SER A 101 -13.36 -14.51 4.32
CA SER A 101 -12.78 -14.56 2.97
C SER A 101 -12.99 -13.28 2.16
N ILE A 102 -14.17 -12.64 2.25
CA ILE A 102 -14.44 -11.37 1.57
C ILE A 102 -13.68 -10.23 2.25
N ILE A 103 -13.68 -10.21 3.59
CA ILE A 103 -12.92 -9.20 4.36
C ILE A 103 -11.43 -9.29 4.02
N PHE A 104 -10.86 -10.50 4.00
CA PHE A 104 -9.47 -10.74 3.63
C PHE A 104 -9.20 -10.35 2.18
N ALA A 105 -10.06 -10.71 1.23
CA ALA A 105 -9.89 -10.35 -0.17
C ALA A 105 -9.90 -8.83 -0.37
N ILE A 106 -10.85 -8.12 0.25
CA ILE A 106 -10.93 -6.65 0.19
C ILE A 106 -9.70 -6.03 0.84
N SER A 107 -9.34 -6.46 2.05
CA SER A 107 -8.15 -5.95 2.76
C SER A 107 -6.90 -6.15 1.92
N PHE A 108 -6.74 -7.34 1.31
CA PHE A 108 -5.61 -7.65 0.45
C PHE A 108 -5.54 -6.72 -0.75
N ILE A 109 -6.64 -6.55 -1.49
CA ILE A 109 -6.67 -5.70 -2.69
C ILE A 109 -6.39 -4.25 -2.34
N VAL A 110 -7.04 -3.70 -1.31
CA VAL A 110 -6.86 -2.30 -0.90
C VAL A 110 -5.43 -2.06 -0.43
N SER A 111 -4.88 -2.95 0.39
CA SER A 111 -3.49 -2.85 0.85
C SER A 111 -2.48 -2.99 -0.26
N LEU A 112 -2.74 -3.87 -1.25
CA LEU A 112 -1.88 -4.02 -2.41
C LEU A 112 -1.84 -2.73 -3.24
N LEU A 113 -3.00 -2.13 -3.50
CA LEU A 113 -3.09 -0.86 -4.24
C LEU A 113 -2.41 0.28 -3.47
N PHE A 114 -2.65 0.38 -2.16
CA PHE A 114 -2.02 1.38 -1.31
C PHE A 114 -0.49 1.24 -1.30
N SER A 115 0.00 0.01 -1.12
CA SER A 115 1.43 -0.32 -1.14
C SER A 115 2.11 0.08 -2.44
N LEU A 116 1.45 -0.12 -3.58
CA LEU A 116 1.98 0.27 -4.89
C LEU A 116 2.18 1.79 -4.99
N VAL A 117 1.23 2.58 -4.49
CA VAL A 117 1.33 4.06 -4.49
C VAL A 117 2.45 4.51 -3.56
N VAL A 118 2.46 4.04 -2.32
CA VAL A 118 3.45 4.42 -1.30
C VAL A 118 4.87 4.05 -1.71
N SER A 119 5.06 2.85 -2.27
CA SER A 119 6.36 2.40 -2.74
C SER A 119 6.93 3.26 -3.87
N THR A 120 6.10 3.94 -4.66
CA THR A 120 6.57 4.80 -5.76
C THR A 120 7.01 6.19 -5.30
N SER A 121 6.46 6.70 -4.21
CA SER A 121 6.70 8.07 -3.72
C SER A 121 7.68 8.17 -2.54
N LEU A 122 7.82 7.13 -1.71
CA LEU A 122 8.65 7.20 -0.50
C LEU A 122 10.08 6.70 -0.68
N TRP A 123 10.35 5.89 -1.70
CA TRP A 123 11.63 5.19 -1.80
C TRP A 123 12.81 6.14 -2.06
N ASP A 124 12.63 7.14 -2.91
CA ASP A 124 13.62 8.13 -3.26
C ASP A 124 13.83 9.13 -2.11
N GLN A 125 12.73 9.61 -1.52
CA GLN A 125 12.77 10.49 -0.34
C GLN A 125 13.54 9.83 0.82
N LEU A 126 13.22 8.58 1.12
CA LEU A 126 13.86 7.85 2.22
C LEU A 126 15.33 7.55 1.91
N LEU A 127 15.67 7.24 0.65
CA LEU A 127 17.06 7.05 0.24
C LEU A 127 17.88 8.33 0.40
N LEU A 128 17.34 9.47 -0.04
CA LEU A 128 17.97 10.78 0.08
C LEU A 128 18.14 11.21 1.53
N PHE A 129 17.09 11.02 2.35
CA PHE A 129 17.14 11.31 3.79
C PHE A 129 18.25 10.50 4.50
N LEU A 130 18.37 9.20 4.20
CA LEU A 130 19.37 8.33 4.82
C LEU A 130 20.80 8.59 4.33
N ASN A 131 20.97 9.07 3.10
CA ASN A 131 22.28 9.31 2.47
C ASN A 131 22.56 10.80 2.24
N GLN A 132 22.00 11.67 3.08
CA GLN A 132 22.20 13.11 2.98
C GLN A 132 23.67 13.50 3.14
N VAL A 133 24.10 14.54 2.40
CA VAL A 133 25.45 15.10 2.46
C VAL A 133 25.33 16.61 2.70
N PRO A 134 26.09 17.20 3.64
CA PRO A 134 26.04 18.64 3.89
C PRO A 134 26.58 19.41 2.70
N PHE A 135 25.95 20.55 2.38
CA PHE A 135 26.46 21.47 1.36
C PHE A 135 27.55 22.39 1.90
N GLY A 136 27.62 22.57 3.23
CA GLY A 136 28.56 23.49 3.87
C GLY A 136 28.14 24.96 3.75
N LEU A 137 26.91 25.21 3.30
CA LEU A 137 26.32 26.53 3.15
C LEU A 137 25.04 26.58 3.99
N SER A 138 25.05 27.43 5.01
CA SER A 138 23.90 27.66 5.88
C SER A 138 23.04 28.79 5.35
N ASP A 139 21.73 28.63 5.44
CA ASP A 139 20.78 29.69 5.16
C ASP A 139 20.85 30.80 6.23
N PRO A 140 20.70 32.08 5.86
CA PRO A 140 20.87 33.21 6.78
C PRO A 140 19.68 33.46 7.73
N VAL A 141 18.53 32.82 7.52
CA VAL A 141 17.28 33.09 8.27
C VAL A 141 17.10 32.08 9.40
N PHE A 142 17.21 30.79 9.09
CA PHE A 142 16.98 29.67 10.00
C PHE A 142 18.28 28.95 10.41
N ASN A 143 19.43 29.36 9.84
CA ASN A 143 20.74 28.78 10.12
C ASN A 143 20.76 27.25 9.92
N LYS A 144 20.08 26.76 8.88
CA LYS A 144 20.08 25.36 8.45
C LYS A 144 20.93 25.22 7.20
N ASP A 145 21.67 24.11 7.10
CA ASP A 145 22.37 23.77 5.86
C ASP A 145 21.36 23.51 4.74
N LEU A 146 21.71 23.87 3.50
CA LEU A 146 20.84 23.65 2.33
C LEU A 146 20.42 22.17 2.16
N SER A 147 21.23 21.22 2.65
CA SER A 147 20.91 19.78 2.69
C SER A 147 19.60 19.49 3.42
N PHE A 148 19.24 20.29 4.42
CA PHE A 148 17.96 20.15 5.12
C PHE A 148 16.78 20.34 4.16
N TYR A 149 16.82 21.38 3.33
CA TYR A 149 15.71 21.72 2.42
C TYR A 149 15.63 20.76 1.23
N THR A 150 16.78 20.27 0.74
CA THR A 150 16.82 19.36 -0.42
C THR A 150 16.52 17.90 -0.06
N PHE A 151 17.02 17.40 1.08
CA PHE A 151 16.92 15.97 1.43
C PHE A 151 15.91 15.68 2.54
N ASN A 152 15.81 16.55 3.55
CA ASN A 152 15.02 16.25 4.75
C ASN A 152 13.61 16.81 4.72
N LEU A 153 13.44 18.01 4.18
CA LEU A 153 12.15 18.72 4.23
C LEU A 153 11.03 17.91 3.57
N ASN A 154 11.25 17.41 2.35
CA ASN A 154 10.25 16.61 1.63
C ASN A 154 9.84 15.34 2.40
N PHE A 155 10.79 14.71 3.11
CA PHE A 155 10.51 13.55 3.96
C PHE A 155 9.66 13.93 5.19
N TYR A 156 9.99 15.05 5.85
CA TYR A 156 9.20 15.55 6.97
C TYR A 156 7.79 15.99 6.57
N GLU A 157 7.64 16.65 5.43
CA GLU A 157 6.34 17.03 4.88
C GLU A 157 5.49 15.79 4.61
N THR A 158 6.08 14.73 4.06
CA THR A 158 5.35 13.49 3.79
C THR A 158 4.88 12.79 5.08
N ILE A 159 5.73 12.74 6.12
CA ILE A 159 5.34 12.24 7.44
C ILE A 159 4.24 13.11 8.05
N TYR A 160 4.38 14.43 7.97
CA TYR A 160 3.39 15.38 8.49
C TYR A 160 2.04 15.20 7.80
N SER A 161 2.01 15.12 6.47
CA SER A 161 0.79 14.84 5.71
C SER A 161 0.16 13.52 6.15
N PHE A 162 0.95 12.46 6.32
CA PHE A 162 0.45 11.18 6.79
C PHE A 162 -0.21 11.31 8.17
N VAL A 163 0.48 11.89 9.16
CA VAL A 163 -0.07 12.10 10.50
C VAL A 163 -1.33 12.95 10.47
N PHE A 164 -1.35 14.01 9.66
CA PHE A 164 -2.50 14.89 9.48
C PHE A 164 -3.72 14.13 8.93
N TYR A 165 -3.54 13.31 7.89
CA TYR A 165 -4.62 12.48 7.33
C TYR A 165 -5.16 11.42 8.29
N PHE A 166 -4.37 10.98 9.27
CA PHE A 166 -4.83 10.03 10.29
C PHE A 166 -5.48 10.73 11.51
N SER A 167 -5.18 12.01 11.72
CA SER A 167 -5.70 12.77 12.86
C SER A 167 -7.07 13.42 12.62
N PHE A 168 -7.53 13.50 11.36
CA PHE A 168 -8.81 14.07 10.95
C PHE A 168 -9.62 13.06 10.12
#